data_AF-A0A2K3M6X7-F1
#
_entry.id   AF-A0A2K3M6X7-F1
#
_cell.length_a   1.000
_cell.length_b   1.000
_cell.length_c   1.000
_cell.angle_alpha   90.00
_cell.angle_beta   90.00
_cell.angle_gamma   90.00
#
_symmetry.space_group_name_H-M   'P 1'
#
loop_
_entity.id
_entity.type
_entity.pdbx_description
1 polymer ?
#
loop_
_entity_poly.entity_id
_entity_poly.type
_entity_poly.pdbx_seq_one_letter_code
_entity_poly.pdbx_strand_id
1 'polypeptide(L)' 'RKRVQQRLALYQGVCPVYMEFSDDSEETFRRALDFLQKQGMVKVGEEVALVQSGRQPIWRFQSTHNIQVRKV' A
#
# COMPACT_ATOMS: atom_id res chain seq x y z
N ARG A 1 10.09 5.42 11.43
CA ARG A 1 9.23 4.29 11.02
C ARG A 1 8.03 4.15 11.97
N LYS A 2 8.19 3.85 13.27
CA LYS A 2 7.07 3.73 14.24
C LYS A 2 6.16 4.97 14.41
N ARG A 3 6.71 6.18 14.35
CA ARG A 3 5.94 7.43 14.56
C ARG A 3 4.84 7.68 13.52
N VAL A 4 5.08 7.29 12.26
CA VAL A 4 4.09 7.47 11.18
C VAL A 4 2.95 6.48 11.37
N GLN A 5 3.26 5.22 11.65
CA GLN A 5 2.27 4.18 11.93
C GLN A 5 1.38 4.55 13.12
N GLN A 6 1.97 5.06 14.22
CA GLN A 6 1.22 5.52 15.40
C GLN A 6 0.24 6.67 15.07
N ARG A 7 0.63 7.60 14.21
CA ARG A 7 -0.24 8.70 13.78
C ARG A 7 -1.36 8.20 12.86
N LEU A 8 -1.05 7.29 11.94
CA LEU A 8 -2.04 6.72 11.03
C LEU A 8 -3.10 5.88 11.76
N ALA A 9 -2.73 5.23 12.87
CA ALA A 9 -3.65 4.45 13.69
C ALA A 9 -4.77 5.30 14.35
N LEU A 10 -4.63 6.62 14.35
CA LEU A 10 -5.66 7.54 14.87
C LEU A 10 -6.75 7.85 13.84
N TYR A 11 -6.53 7.53 12.55
CA TYR A 11 -7.50 7.80 11.49
C TYR A 11 -8.55 6.69 11.43
N GLN A 12 -9.82 7.10 11.34
CA GLN A 12 -10.94 6.16 11.25
C GLN A 12 -10.84 5.33 9.96
N GLY A 13 -10.96 4.01 10.11
CA GLY A 13 -10.89 3.07 8.98
C GLY A 13 -9.49 2.81 8.43
N VAL A 14 -8.43 3.32 9.07
CA VAL A 14 -7.04 3.09 8.64
C VAL A 14 -6.37 2.03 9.51
N CYS A 15 -5.89 0.96 8.88
CA CYS A 15 -5.04 -0.05 9.52
C CYS A 15 -3.60 0.08 8.99
N PRO A 16 -2.69 0.73 9.73
CA PRO A 16 -1.35 0.97 9.23
C PRO A 16 -0.44 -0.24 9.45
N VAL A 17 0.07 -0.79 8.35
CA VAL A 17 1.01 -1.92 8.32
C VAL A 17 2.40 -1.42 8.00
N TYR A 18 3.42 -2.02 8.63
CA TYR A 18 4.81 -1.78 8.27
C TYR A 18 5.31 -2.89 7.34
N MET A 19 5.83 -2.51 6.18
CA MET A 19 6.54 -3.39 5.26
C MET A 19 7.74 -2.66 4.66
N GLU A 20 8.75 -3.41 4.23
CA GLU A 20 9.87 -2.86 3.48
C GLU A 20 9.56 -2.85 1.99
N PHE A 21 9.84 -1.71 1.36
CA PHE A 21 9.63 -1.51 -0.07
C PHE A 21 10.78 -2.17 -0.86
N SER A 22 10.44 -2.73 -2.01
CA SER A 22 11.43 -3.11 -3.02
C SER A 22 11.71 -1.91 -3.93
N ASP A 23 12.86 -1.93 -4.63
CA ASP A 23 13.16 -0.94 -5.67
C ASP A 23 12.26 -1.12 -6.91
N ASP A 24 11.61 -2.28 -7.04
CA ASP A 24 10.57 -2.56 -8.02
C ASP A 24 9.16 -2.41 -7.41
N SER A 25 8.33 -1.60 -8.05
CA SER A 25 6.93 -1.40 -7.67
C SER A 25 6.09 -2.67 -7.77
N GLU A 26 6.34 -3.51 -8.78
CA GLU A 26 5.56 -4.72 -9.02
C GLU A 26 5.79 -5.74 -7.91
N GLU A 27 7.06 -5.99 -7.60
CA GLU A 27 7.45 -6.84 -6.48
C GLU A 27 6.93 -6.30 -5.14
N THR A 28 6.90 -4.97 -4.95
CA THR A 28 6.33 -4.37 -3.74
C THR A 28 4.84 -4.67 -3.62
N PHE A 29 4.06 -4.52 -4.71
CA PHE A 29 2.63 -4.83 -4.69
C PHE A 29 2.37 -6.31 -4.42
N ARG A 30 3.13 -7.20 -5.07
CA ARG A 30 3.01 -8.65 -4.86
C ARG A 30 3.25 -9.02 -3.39
N ARG A 31 4.29 -8.46 -2.76
CA ARG A 31 4.59 -8.67 -1.34
C ARG A 31 3.49 -8.10 -0.43
N ALA A 32 2.95 -6.93 -0.76
CA ALA A 32 1.87 -6.31 0.01
C ALA A 32 0.61 -7.18 0.00
N LEU A 33 0.22 -7.68 -1.18
CA LEU A 33 -0.96 -8.55 -1.34
C LEU A 33 -0.78 -9.88 -0.61
N ASP A 34 0.37 -10.55 -0.76
CA ASP A 34 0.69 -11.79 -0.05
C ASP A 34 0.67 -11.60 1.48
N PHE A 35 1.21 -10.48 1.97
CA PHE A 35 1.14 -10.12 3.38
C PHE A 35 -0.31 -9.95 3.86
N LEU A 36 -1.12 -9.19 3.12
CA LEU A 36 -2.52 -8.94 3.48
C LEU A 36 -3.39 -10.21 3.43
N GLN A 37 -3.14 -11.10 2.47
CA GLN A 37 -3.79 -12.41 2.39
C GLN A 37 -3.42 -13.28 3.61
N LYS A 38 -2.13 -13.35 3.96
CA LYS A 38 -1.66 -14.10 5.14
C LYS A 38 -2.24 -13.59 6.46
N GLN A 39 -2.53 -12.29 6.54
CA GLN A 39 -3.23 -11.69 7.69
C GLN A 39 -4.75 -11.86 7.64
N GLY A 40 -5.31 -12.48 6.60
CA GLY A 40 -6.75 -12.65 6.41
C GLY A 40 -7.50 -11.34 6.15
N MET A 41 -6.79 -10.28 5.76
CA MET A 41 -7.37 -8.96 5.49
C MET A 41 -7.98 -8.86 4.09
N VAL A 42 -7.53 -9.71 3.17
CA VAL A 42 -8.04 -9.79 1.80
C VAL A 42 -8.15 -11.26 1.39
N LYS A 43 -9.16 -11.60 0.61
CA LYS A 43 -9.43 -12.96 0.12
C LYS A 43 -9.16 -13.09 -1.37
N VAL A 44 -8.82 -14.30 -1.79
CA VAL A 44 -8.69 -14.63 -3.21
C VAL A 44 -10.00 -14.33 -3.92
N GLY A 45 -9.90 -13.58 -5.02
CA GLY A 45 -11.02 -13.17 -5.84
C GLY A 45 -11.62 -11.80 -5.52
N GLU A 46 -11.19 -11.13 -4.44
CA GLU A 46 -11.60 -9.75 -4.13
C GLU A 46 -10.86 -8.73 -5.02
N GLU A 47 -11.52 -7.61 -5.31
CA GLU A 47 -10.90 -6.50 -6.03
C GLU A 47 -10.34 -5.48 -5.04
N VAL A 48 -9.08 -5.09 -5.23
CA VAL A 48 -8.39 -4.10 -4.41
C VAL A 48 -7.82 -2.98 -5.26
N ALA A 49 -7.98 -1.76 -4.78
CA ALA A 49 -7.33 -0.59 -5.34
C ALA A 49 -5.98 -0.37 -4.65
N LEU A 50 -4.91 -0.42 -5.41
CA LEU A 50 -3.54 -0.19 -4.97
C LEU A 50 -3.11 1.21 -5.42
N VAL A 51 -2.59 2.00 -4.48
CA VAL A 51 -2.07 3.33 -4.75
C VAL A 51 -0.64 3.40 -4.21
N GLN A 52 0.31 3.65 -5.10
CA GLN A 52 1.69 3.98 -4.74
C GLN A 52 1.99 5.40 -5.18
N SER A 53 2.25 6.27 -4.20
CA SER A 53 2.88 7.57 -4.46
C SER A 53 4.39 7.40 -4.51
N GLY A 54 5.04 8.09 -5.45
CA GLY A 54 6.49 8.23 -5.43
C GLY A 54 7.01 8.94 -4.18
N ARG A 55 8.33 9.12 -4.07
CA ARG A 55 8.96 9.88 -2.96
C ARG A 55 8.54 11.35 -2.91
N GLN A 56 7.93 11.87 -3.98
CA GLN A 56 7.46 13.24 -4.09
C GLN A 56 5.93 13.29 -4.05
N PRO A 57 5.33 14.31 -3.40
CA PRO A 57 3.88 14.45 -3.32
C PRO A 57 3.25 14.80 -4.68
N ILE A 58 2.06 14.24 -4.91
CA ILE A 58 1.26 14.37 -6.15
C ILE A 58 1.01 15.82 -6.57
N TRP A 59 0.86 16.72 -5.60
CA TRP A 59 0.50 18.13 -5.83
C TRP A 59 1.69 19.06 -6.07
N ARG A 60 2.94 18.56 -6.03
CA ARG A 60 4.13 19.42 -6.22
C ARG A 60 4.81 19.22 -7.57
N PHE A 61 4.79 18.00 -8.12
CA PHE A 61 5.37 17.66 -9.41
C PHE A 61 4.63 16.47 -10.03
N GLN A 62 4.67 16.35 -11.36
CA GLN A 62 4.13 15.20 -12.09
C GLN A 62 5.00 13.96 -11.82
N SER A 63 4.88 13.35 -10.65
CA SER A 63 5.55 12.07 -10.34
C SER A 63 4.80 10.88 -10.93
N THR A 64 5.50 9.76 -11.08
CA THR A 64 4.92 8.45 -11.38
C THR A 64 4.06 8.00 -10.20
N HIS A 65 2.77 8.31 -10.27
CA HIS A 65 1.77 7.77 -9.35
C HIS A 65 1.17 6.54 -10.00
N ASN A 66 1.26 5.41 -9.31
CA ASN A 66 0.71 4.17 -9.82
C ASN A 66 -0.60 3.87 -9.09
N ILE A 67 -1.72 3.95 -9.81
CA ILE A 67 -3.04 3.56 -9.32
C ILE A 67 -3.47 2.36 -10.16
N GLN A 68 -3.73 1.23 -9.49
CA GLN A 68 -4.18 0.01 -10.17
C GLN A 68 -5.31 -0.62 -9.40
N VAL A 69 -6.26 -1.22 -10.12
CA VAL A 69 -7.24 -2.14 -9.55
C VAL A 69 -6.79 -3.54 -9.90
N ARG A 70 -6.71 -4.42 -8.90
CA ARG A 70 -6.28 -5.81 -9.08
C ARG A 70 -7.23 -6.76 -8.38
N LYS A 71 -7.39 -7.93 -8.99
CA LYS A 71 -8.01 -9.08 -8.34
C LYS A 71 -6.95 -9.84 -7.56
N VAL A 72 -7.24 -10.12 -6.29
CA VAL A 72 -6.33 -10.79 -5.34
C VAL A 72 -6.29 -12.29 -5.54
#